data_AF-A0A2E0GTG8-F1
#
_entry.id   AF-A0A2E0GTG8-F1
#
_cell.length_a   1.000
_cell.length_b   1.000
_cell.length_c   1.000
_cell.angle_alpha   90.00
_cell.angle_beta   90.00
_cell.angle_gamma   90.00
#
_symmetry.space_group_name_H-M   'P 1'
#
loop_
_entity.id
_entity.type
_entity.pdbx_description
1 polymer ?
#
loop_
_entity_poly.entity_id
_entity_poly.type
_entity_poly.pdbx_seq_one_letter_code
_entity_poly.pdbx_strand_id
1 'polypeptide(L)'
;MSEDMLKNIAKTLSVAPETVRERADAVLAEQGPAWKNAGRSDEDCFILALRVAGRNITSENARMRRAGADTYEGMFLSVPRPKEWGKILYNKMKNQLMNASSEVRQTFVDNGSVVIFENNNDGTYTKHQAEQYGMTETDVSSMPNHSMQLDANTHFYVVWDKNNATFPSGDANFKYGAPRPQDERERTSLFFGRPQGTTGEPQVFTVSGNGKAADRQFPTFTPLTIPMKTGKNNRCYLNVDVSLSSVDESLSSIFSGSPLDMLPAIIGDDNMLPNLGALGQYYDQYNGTDGWWDRNCATVVEVIHIDPREKGGSILVCGDTDMTSMAGTIDVYCDDVPSFGVGTKLLILGQVWRSREGEDRMSVNGWWAFDEIAALAQPDFEGTNDGWEA
;
A
#
# COMPACT_ATOMS: atom_id res chain seq x y z
N MET A 1 -42.08 7.26 -14.25
CA MET A 1 -41.68 8.44 -13.45
C MET A 1 -40.27 8.28 -12.89
N SER A 2 -39.94 7.11 -12.31
CA SER A 2 -38.60 6.78 -11.79
C SER A 2 -37.49 6.82 -12.86
N GLU A 3 -37.75 6.36 -14.08
CA GLU A 3 -36.74 6.30 -15.15
C GLU A 3 -36.40 7.67 -15.74
N ASP A 4 -37.38 8.57 -15.86
CA ASP A 4 -37.14 9.97 -16.25
C ASP A 4 -36.35 10.73 -15.18
N MET A 5 -36.64 10.46 -13.91
CA MET A 5 -35.90 11.04 -12.79
C MET A 5 -34.44 10.58 -12.78
N LEU A 6 -34.19 9.30 -13.02
CA LEU A 6 -32.84 8.74 -13.16
C LEU A 6 -32.07 9.45 -14.29
N LYS A 7 -32.66 9.57 -15.48
CA LYS A 7 -32.05 10.28 -16.62
C LYS A 7 -31.77 11.76 -16.29
N ASN A 8 -32.68 12.43 -15.59
CA ASN A 8 -32.50 13.83 -15.18
C ASN A 8 -31.38 14.01 -14.16
N ILE A 9 -31.27 13.12 -13.17
CA ILE A 9 -30.18 13.13 -12.17
C ILE A 9 -28.85 12.87 -12.88
N ALA A 10 -28.76 11.84 -13.72
CA ALA A 10 -27.56 11.50 -14.47
C ALA A 10 -27.07 12.67 -15.33
N LYS A 11 -27.99 13.32 -16.07
CA LYS A 11 -27.69 14.51 -16.87
C LYS A 11 -27.19 15.68 -16.01
N THR A 12 -27.83 15.94 -14.87
CA THR A 12 -27.46 17.04 -13.96
C THR A 12 -26.07 16.82 -13.37
N LEU A 13 -25.75 15.58 -13.03
CA LEU A 13 -24.47 15.21 -12.44
C LEU A 13 -23.37 14.92 -13.46
N SER A 14 -23.70 14.94 -14.76
CA SER A 14 -22.80 14.61 -15.87
C SER A 14 -22.17 13.22 -15.71
N VAL A 15 -22.98 12.24 -15.32
CA VAL A 15 -22.59 10.83 -15.17
C VAL A 15 -23.49 9.94 -16.02
N ALA A 16 -23.07 8.70 -16.27
CA ALA A 16 -23.92 7.74 -16.97
C ALA A 16 -25.18 7.40 -16.13
N PRO A 17 -26.34 7.18 -16.78
CA PRO A 17 -27.58 6.73 -16.11
C PRO A 17 -27.36 5.49 -15.23
N GLU A 18 -26.53 4.56 -15.70
CA GLU A 18 -26.25 3.29 -15.03
C GLU A 18 -25.46 3.49 -13.72
N THR A 19 -24.55 4.45 -13.67
CA THR A 19 -23.85 4.81 -12.42
C THR A 19 -24.81 5.32 -11.35
N VAL A 20 -25.85 6.06 -11.74
CA VAL A 20 -26.90 6.52 -10.80
C VAL A 20 -27.77 5.36 -10.36
N ARG A 21 -28.08 4.44 -11.28
CA ARG A 21 -28.88 3.24 -11.01
C ARG A 21 -28.20 2.32 -10.00
N GLU A 22 -26.96 1.92 -10.26
CA GLU A 22 -26.18 1.04 -9.38
C GLU A 22 -26.08 1.62 -7.96
N ARG A 23 -25.83 2.94 -7.87
CA ARG A 23 -25.78 3.59 -6.56
C ARG A 23 -27.13 3.64 -5.86
N ALA A 24 -28.22 3.83 -6.61
CA ALA A 24 -29.56 3.78 -6.06
C ALA A 24 -29.92 2.37 -5.60
N ASP A 25 -29.54 1.33 -6.34
CA ASP A 25 -29.79 -0.06 -5.97
C ASP A 25 -29.03 -0.44 -4.68
N ALA A 26 -27.77 -0.01 -4.54
CA ALA A 26 -27.02 -0.18 -3.30
C ALA A 26 -27.68 0.52 -2.09
N VAL A 27 -28.14 1.76 -2.28
CA VAL A 27 -28.89 2.49 -1.23
C VAL A 27 -30.20 1.79 -0.90
N LEU A 28 -30.90 1.27 -1.90
CA LEU A 28 -32.17 0.57 -1.71
C LEU A 28 -31.97 -0.74 -0.96
N ALA A 29 -30.89 -1.49 -1.24
CA ALA A 29 -30.55 -2.69 -0.51
C ALA A 29 -30.28 -2.40 0.98
N GLU A 30 -29.60 -1.30 1.28
CA GLU A 30 -29.25 -0.92 2.64
C GLU A 30 -30.43 -0.29 3.42
N GLN A 31 -31.11 0.68 2.82
CA GLN A 31 -32.09 1.55 3.50
C GLN A 31 -33.55 1.19 3.17
N GLY A 32 -33.78 0.43 2.10
CA GLY A 32 -35.11 0.03 1.64
C GLY A 32 -35.94 -0.69 2.70
N PRO A 33 -35.41 -1.68 3.45
CA PRO A 33 -36.16 -2.35 4.51
C PRO A 33 -36.68 -1.40 5.58
N ALA A 34 -35.87 -0.41 5.98
CA ALA A 34 -36.27 0.60 6.97
C ALA A 34 -37.38 1.52 6.44
N TRP A 35 -37.32 1.92 5.16
CA TRP A 35 -38.35 2.74 4.54
C TRP A 35 -39.67 1.98 4.34
N LYS A 36 -39.61 0.69 3.97
CA LYS A 36 -40.80 -0.17 3.90
C LYS A 36 -41.45 -0.35 5.28
N ASN A 37 -40.65 -0.55 6.32
CA ASN A 37 -41.14 -0.62 7.70
C ASN A 37 -41.77 0.70 8.17
N ALA A 38 -41.36 1.84 7.61
CA ALA A 38 -41.97 3.15 7.82
C ALA A 38 -43.22 3.40 6.94
N GLY A 39 -43.72 2.39 6.24
CA GLY A 39 -44.94 2.45 5.43
C GLY A 39 -44.77 3.05 4.02
N ARG A 40 -43.54 3.09 3.49
CA ARG A 40 -43.30 3.54 2.10
C ARG A 40 -43.56 2.43 1.10
N SER A 41 -44.13 2.80 -0.06
CA SER A 41 -44.28 1.88 -1.20
C SER A 41 -42.93 1.56 -1.84
N ASP A 42 -42.86 0.50 -2.64
CA ASP A 42 -41.63 0.14 -3.37
C ASP A 42 -41.20 1.25 -4.34
N GLU A 43 -42.16 1.92 -4.98
CA GLU A 43 -41.90 3.05 -5.88
C GLU A 43 -41.34 4.26 -5.11
N ASP A 44 -41.91 4.57 -3.94
CA ASP A 44 -41.39 5.64 -3.07
C ASP A 44 -39.98 5.34 -2.56
N CYS A 45 -39.71 4.08 -2.20
CA CYS A 45 -38.38 3.64 -1.76
C CYS A 45 -37.35 3.83 -2.87
N PHE A 46 -37.68 3.45 -4.11
CA PHE A 46 -36.78 3.63 -5.25
C PHE A 46 -36.53 5.12 -5.58
N ILE A 47 -37.56 5.96 -5.50
CA ILE A 47 -37.41 7.43 -5.67
C ILE A 47 -36.50 8.03 -4.59
N LEU A 48 -36.66 7.60 -3.33
CA LEU A 48 -35.79 8.01 -2.23
C LEU A 48 -34.35 7.55 -2.45
N ALA A 49 -34.16 6.31 -2.90
CA ALA A 49 -32.85 5.78 -3.24
C ALA A 49 -32.16 6.61 -4.34
N LEU A 50 -32.87 6.97 -5.41
CA LEU A 50 -32.35 7.85 -6.47
C LEU A 50 -31.92 9.23 -5.94
N ARG A 51 -32.68 9.84 -5.02
CA ARG A 51 -32.32 11.13 -4.42
C ARG A 51 -31.06 11.03 -3.55
N VAL A 52 -30.99 9.99 -2.72
CA VAL A 52 -29.82 9.73 -1.86
C VAL A 52 -28.59 9.44 -2.71
N ALA A 53 -28.72 8.60 -3.75
CA ALA A 53 -27.67 8.33 -4.72
C ALA A 53 -27.16 9.62 -5.38
N GLY A 54 -28.07 10.48 -5.87
CA GLY A 54 -27.69 11.76 -6.45
C GLY A 54 -26.95 12.69 -5.47
N ARG A 55 -27.37 12.74 -4.20
CA ARG A 55 -26.68 13.50 -3.15
C ARG A 55 -25.29 12.92 -2.84
N ASN A 56 -25.17 11.60 -2.77
CA ASN A 56 -23.90 10.92 -2.52
C ASN A 56 -22.89 11.22 -3.65
N ILE A 57 -23.31 11.06 -4.92
CA ILE A 57 -22.48 11.37 -6.09
C ILE A 57 -22.07 12.85 -6.09
N THR A 58 -22.98 13.76 -5.76
CA THR A 58 -22.67 15.20 -5.66
C THR A 58 -21.60 15.47 -4.60
N SER A 59 -21.73 14.85 -3.42
CA SER A 59 -20.78 14.98 -2.32
C SER A 59 -19.40 14.41 -2.68
N GLU A 60 -19.36 13.25 -3.33
CA GLU A 60 -18.14 12.61 -3.82
C GLU A 60 -17.44 13.47 -4.86
N ASN A 61 -18.16 13.96 -5.88
CA ASN A 61 -17.63 14.88 -6.88
C ASN A 61 -17.05 16.15 -6.24
N ALA A 62 -17.71 16.69 -5.21
CA ALA A 62 -17.19 17.84 -4.47
C ALA A 62 -15.93 17.50 -3.65
N ARG A 63 -15.82 16.29 -3.06
CA ARG A 63 -14.61 15.82 -2.38
C ARG A 63 -13.46 15.62 -3.38
N MET A 64 -13.73 15.00 -4.53
CA MET A 64 -12.74 14.80 -5.61
C MET A 64 -12.19 16.13 -6.12
N ARG A 65 -13.07 17.10 -6.43
CA ARG A 65 -12.68 18.44 -6.88
C ARG A 65 -11.83 19.17 -5.84
N ARG A 66 -12.18 19.08 -4.55
CA ARG A 66 -11.37 19.68 -3.47
C ARG A 66 -10.01 19.00 -3.31
N ALA A 67 -9.93 17.70 -3.54
CA ALA A 67 -8.68 16.96 -3.51
C ALA A 67 -7.82 17.19 -4.76
N GLY A 68 -8.39 17.76 -5.83
CA GLY A 68 -7.74 17.86 -7.15
C GLY A 68 -7.43 16.48 -7.72
N ALA A 69 -8.32 15.51 -7.50
CA ALA A 69 -8.17 14.14 -7.95
C ALA A 69 -8.94 13.89 -9.25
N ASP A 70 -8.32 13.11 -10.14
CA ASP A 70 -8.92 12.58 -11.35
C ASP A 70 -9.13 11.07 -11.17
N THR A 71 -10.15 10.51 -11.82
CA THR A 71 -10.34 9.04 -11.83
C THR A 71 -9.40 8.43 -12.86
N TYR A 72 -8.73 7.35 -12.47
CA TYR A 72 -7.93 6.52 -13.35
C TYR A 72 -8.60 5.15 -13.51
N GLU A 73 -8.47 4.56 -14.69
CA GLU A 73 -8.84 3.18 -15.00
C GLU A 73 -7.55 2.39 -15.29
N GLY A 74 -7.43 1.18 -14.73
CA GLY A 74 -6.19 0.41 -14.81
C GLY A 74 -6.11 -0.71 -13.79
N MET A 75 -4.90 -1.14 -13.47
CA MET A 75 -4.63 -2.13 -12.43
C MET A 75 -3.36 -1.75 -11.66
N PHE A 76 -3.27 -2.13 -10.38
CA PHE A 76 -1.98 -2.10 -9.71
C PHE A 76 -1.14 -3.29 -10.14
N LEU A 77 0.14 -3.08 -10.46
CA LEU A 77 1.09 -4.16 -10.72
C LEU A 77 1.77 -4.58 -9.41
N SER A 78 2.16 -3.60 -8.60
CA SER A 78 2.93 -3.79 -7.36
C SER A 78 2.39 -2.87 -6.28
N VAL A 79 2.04 -3.46 -5.13
CA VAL A 79 1.53 -2.77 -3.94
C VAL A 79 2.31 -3.29 -2.73
N PRO A 80 3.53 -2.76 -2.51
CA PRO A 80 4.38 -3.21 -1.41
C PRO A 80 3.81 -2.84 -0.05
N ARG A 81 4.34 -3.45 1.01
CA ARG A 81 4.06 -3.02 2.39
C ARG A 81 4.53 -1.57 2.61
N PRO A 82 3.82 -0.79 3.45
CA PRO A 82 4.24 0.56 3.75
C PRO A 82 5.60 0.55 4.48
N LYS A 83 6.48 1.46 4.08
CA LYS A 83 7.76 1.72 4.75
C LYS A 83 7.51 2.73 5.88
N GLU A 84 7.93 2.38 7.10
CA GLU A 84 7.87 3.28 8.26
C GLU A 84 9.20 4.04 8.41
N TRP A 85 9.42 5.07 7.58
CA TRP A 85 10.72 5.75 7.50
C TRP A 85 11.18 6.36 8.82
N GLY A 86 10.27 7.02 9.54
CA GLY A 86 10.55 7.60 10.85
C GLY A 86 11.05 6.54 11.83
N LYS A 87 10.30 5.45 12.00
CA LYS A 87 10.68 4.34 12.88
C LYS A 87 12.00 3.67 12.48
N ILE A 88 12.22 3.43 11.20
CA ILE A 88 13.48 2.86 10.68
C ILE A 88 14.66 3.75 11.08
N LEU A 89 14.52 5.06 10.86
CA LEU A 89 15.56 6.04 11.19
C LEU A 89 15.83 6.11 12.69
N TYR A 90 14.78 6.16 13.52
CA TYR A 90 14.90 6.17 14.97
C TYR A 90 15.55 4.90 15.50
N ASN A 91 15.17 3.72 15.00
CA ASN A 91 15.78 2.46 15.40
C ASN A 91 17.26 2.39 15.01
N LYS A 92 17.61 2.86 13.81
CA LYS A 92 19.00 2.94 13.36
C LYS A 92 19.81 3.87 14.26
N MET A 93 19.27 5.06 14.56
CA MET A 93 19.93 6.03 15.43
C MET A 93 20.06 5.50 16.86
N LYS A 94 19.02 4.84 17.40
CA LYS A 94 19.09 4.18 18.71
C LYS A 94 20.25 3.18 18.77
N ASN A 95 20.37 2.31 17.77
CA ASN A 95 21.46 1.33 17.72
C ASN A 95 22.85 1.98 17.61
N GLN A 96 22.97 3.13 16.93
CA GLN A 96 24.21 3.90 16.88
C GLN A 96 24.53 4.52 18.25
N LEU A 97 23.56 5.16 18.89
CA LEU A 97 23.74 5.84 20.17
C LEU A 97 23.97 4.85 21.34
N MET A 98 23.28 3.70 21.37
CA MET A 98 23.45 2.71 22.44
C MET A 98 24.88 2.18 22.52
N ASN A 99 25.54 2.01 21.38
CA ASN A 99 26.91 1.48 21.28
C ASN A 99 27.98 2.60 21.22
N ALA A 100 27.56 3.86 21.19
CA ALA A 100 28.46 5.01 21.10
C ALA A 100 28.97 5.43 22.47
N SER A 101 30.24 5.87 22.54
CA SER A 101 30.77 6.58 23.70
C SER A 101 30.12 7.95 23.87
N SER A 102 30.29 8.57 25.03
CA SER A 102 29.74 9.91 25.31
C SER A 102 30.23 10.97 24.32
N GLU A 103 31.50 10.91 23.90
CA GLU A 103 32.07 11.85 22.92
C GLU A 103 31.41 11.69 21.54
N VAL A 104 31.13 10.45 21.13
CA VAL A 104 30.45 10.17 19.86
C VAL A 104 28.99 10.62 19.92
N ARG A 105 28.30 10.43 21.05
CA ARG A 105 26.94 10.95 21.27
C ARG A 105 26.92 12.48 21.18
N GLN A 106 27.88 13.14 21.82
CA GLN A 106 28.01 14.60 21.76
C GLN A 106 28.24 15.07 20.32
N THR A 107 29.04 14.36 19.52
CA THR A 107 29.23 14.68 18.10
C THR A 107 27.91 14.68 17.31
N PHE A 108 26.99 13.76 17.60
CA PHE A 108 25.65 13.75 16.98
C PHE A 108 24.76 14.90 17.47
N VAL A 109 24.95 15.37 18.70
CA VAL A 109 24.27 16.54 19.24
C VAL A 109 24.82 17.81 18.58
N ASP A 110 26.13 18.00 18.58
CA ASP A 110 26.81 19.19 18.05
C ASP A 110 26.56 19.38 16.55
N ASN A 111 26.55 18.30 15.79
CA ASN A 111 26.24 18.34 14.36
C ASN A 111 24.73 18.47 14.06
N GLY A 112 23.92 18.59 15.11
CA GLY A 112 22.49 18.84 15.04
C GLY A 112 21.67 17.68 14.48
N SER A 113 22.16 16.44 14.53
CA SER A 113 21.42 15.27 14.06
C SER A 113 20.43 14.73 15.10
N VAL A 114 20.75 14.88 16.38
CA VAL A 114 19.91 14.44 17.49
C VAL A 114 19.88 15.48 18.60
N VAL A 115 18.86 15.38 19.45
CA VAL A 115 18.80 16.05 20.75
C VAL A 115 18.65 14.97 21.80
N ILE A 116 19.45 15.06 22.87
CA ILE A 116 19.49 14.08 23.96
C ILE A 116 18.90 14.70 25.23
N PHE A 117 18.21 13.88 26.01
CA PHE A 117 17.64 14.24 27.30
C PHE A 117 18.15 13.27 28.34
N GLU A 118 18.80 13.78 29.38
CA GLU A 118 19.29 12.99 30.51
C GLU A 118 18.40 13.24 31.72
N ASN A 119 17.91 12.17 32.34
CA ASN A 119 17.02 12.26 33.48
C ASN A 119 17.77 12.70 34.74
N ASN A 120 17.32 13.79 35.35
CA ASN A 120 17.88 14.33 36.59
C ASN A 120 17.41 13.59 37.85
N ASN A 121 16.50 12.61 37.71
CA ASN A 121 15.87 11.82 38.78
C ASN A 121 15.01 12.65 39.75
N ASP A 122 14.61 13.85 39.35
CA ASP A 122 13.75 14.76 40.13
C ASP A 122 12.46 15.15 39.37
N GLY A 123 12.21 14.52 38.22
CA GLY A 123 11.11 14.84 37.31
C GLY A 123 11.47 15.84 36.20
N THR A 124 12.72 16.30 36.14
CA THR A 124 13.27 17.13 35.06
C THR A 124 14.29 16.37 34.22
N TYR A 125 14.66 16.95 33.08
CA TYR A 125 15.65 16.41 32.16
C TYR A 125 16.62 17.50 31.72
N THR A 126 17.91 17.19 31.69
CA THR A 126 18.92 18.02 31.04
C THR A 126 18.85 17.78 29.53
N LYS A 127 18.49 18.81 28.76
CA LYS A 127 18.43 18.76 27.30
C LYS A 127 19.76 19.21 26.68
N HIS A 128 20.36 18.32 25.90
CA HIS A 128 21.56 18.56 25.09
C HIS A 128 21.20 18.73 23.61
N GLN A 129 21.50 19.89 23.02
CA GLN A 129 21.19 20.21 21.61
C GLN A 129 22.31 21.05 20.96
N ALA A 130 22.35 21.10 19.63
CA ALA A 130 23.26 21.99 18.91
C ALA A 130 22.98 23.48 19.22
N GLU A 131 24.03 24.29 19.26
CA GLU A 131 23.95 25.74 19.52
C GLU A 131 23.02 26.48 18.52
N GLN A 132 23.02 26.03 17.26
CA GLN A 132 22.15 26.58 16.22
C GLN A 132 20.64 26.40 16.49
N TYR A 133 20.27 25.53 17.44
CA TYR A 133 18.88 25.33 17.88
C TYR A 133 18.57 26.01 19.23
N GLY A 134 19.50 26.78 19.78
CA GLY A 134 19.37 27.51 21.04
C GLY A 134 20.46 27.15 22.04
N MET A 135 20.17 27.30 23.34
CA MET A 135 21.14 26.95 24.39
C MET A 135 21.51 25.47 24.31
N THR A 136 22.81 25.19 24.35
CA THR A 136 23.36 23.84 24.18
C THR A 136 22.92 22.88 25.28
N GLU A 137 22.75 23.40 26.49
CA GLU A 137 22.30 22.68 27.67
C GLU A 137 21.21 23.48 28.38
N THR A 138 20.08 22.85 28.70
CA THR A 138 18.98 23.48 29.44
C THR A 138 18.12 22.44 30.14
N ASP A 139 17.71 22.70 31.38
CA ASP A 139 16.74 21.85 32.07
C ASP A 139 15.32 22.04 31.55
N VAL A 140 14.62 20.93 31.31
CA VAL A 140 13.23 20.91 30.86
C VAL A 140 12.39 20.01 31.76
N SER A 141 11.14 20.40 32.01
CA SER A 141 10.19 19.64 32.84
C SER A 141 9.32 18.67 32.03
N SER A 142 9.42 18.69 30.70
CA SER A 142 8.73 17.74 29.84
C SER A 142 9.54 17.46 28.58
N MET A 143 9.39 16.24 28.06
CA MET A 143 10.00 15.85 26.79
C MET A 143 9.07 16.19 25.62
N PRO A 144 9.62 16.58 24.47
CA PRO A 144 8.82 16.76 23.26
C PRO A 144 8.15 15.47 22.81
N ASN A 145 7.04 15.62 22.08
CA ASN A 145 6.48 14.51 21.31
C ASN A 145 7.54 13.94 20.36
N HIS A 146 7.48 12.63 20.11
CA HIS A 146 8.43 11.90 19.26
C HIS A 146 9.83 11.71 19.85
N SER A 147 10.03 11.91 21.15
CA SER A 147 11.19 11.34 21.84
C SER A 147 11.11 9.82 21.90
N MET A 148 12.27 9.17 21.88
CA MET A 148 12.44 7.72 22.02
C MET A 148 13.40 7.46 23.18
N GLN A 149 13.06 6.47 24.00
CA GLN A 149 13.93 6.02 25.08
C GLN A 149 15.18 5.32 24.49
N LEU A 150 16.35 5.83 24.85
CA LEU A 150 17.64 5.23 24.53
C LEU A 150 17.97 4.11 25.52
N ASP A 151 17.93 4.45 26.81
CA ASP A 151 18.21 3.56 27.95
C ASP A 151 17.37 3.98 29.18
N ALA A 152 17.69 3.46 30.37
CA ALA A 152 16.91 3.75 31.59
C ALA A 152 16.86 5.24 31.95
N ASN A 153 17.91 6.01 31.63
CA ASN A 153 18.07 7.39 32.08
C ASN A 153 18.08 8.39 30.91
N THR A 154 18.20 7.92 29.67
CA THR A 154 18.43 8.75 28.50
C THR A 154 17.32 8.62 27.47
N HIS A 155 16.87 9.74 26.93
CA HIS A 155 15.96 9.82 25.80
C HIS A 155 16.58 10.64 24.68
N PHE A 156 16.08 10.48 23.46
CA PHE A 156 16.52 11.29 22.33
C PHE A 156 15.41 11.52 21.31
N TYR A 157 15.56 12.52 20.46
CA TYR A 157 14.84 12.58 19.19
C TYR A 157 15.80 12.85 18.03
N VAL A 158 15.40 12.46 16.83
CA VAL A 158 16.13 12.78 15.60
C VAL A 158 15.60 14.11 15.07
N VAL A 159 16.50 15.02 14.70
CA VAL A 159 16.12 16.33 14.16
C VAL A 159 15.55 16.17 12.74
N TRP A 160 14.42 16.83 12.45
CA TRP A 160 13.69 16.66 11.19
C TRP A 160 14.42 17.27 9.99
N ASP A 161 14.84 18.52 10.10
CA ASP A 161 15.75 19.17 9.15
C ASP A 161 16.85 19.88 9.94
N LYS A 162 18.10 19.57 9.61
CA LYS A 162 19.28 20.18 10.26
C LYS A 162 20.02 21.16 9.36
N ASN A 163 19.68 21.21 8.08
CA ASN A 163 20.44 21.94 7.08
C ASN A 163 19.75 23.25 6.69
N ASN A 164 18.41 23.30 6.71
CA ASN A 164 17.67 24.42 6.16
C ASN A 164 16.83 25.12 7.24
N ALA A 165 17.26 26.28 7.71
CA ALA A 165 16.47 27.12 8.62
C ALA A 165 15.24 27.77 7.94
N THR A 166 15.27 27.87 6.61
CA THR A 166 14.20 28.46 5.79
C THR A 166 13.89 27.55 4.61
N PHE A 167 12.62 27.56 4.16
CA PHE A 167 12.24 26.93 2.90
C PHE A 167 12.75 27.73 1.70
N PRO A 168 12.82 27.15 0.50
CA PRO A 168 13.15 27.90 -0.72
C PRO A 168 12.24 29.11 -1.00
N SER A 169 11.04 29.16 -0.40
CA SER A 169 10.15 30.32 -0.45
C SER A 169 10.61 31.51 0.40
N GLY A 170 11.58 31.30 1.31
CA GLY A 170 12.02 32.27 2.31
C GLY A 170 11.31 32.16 3.66
N ASP A 171 10.24 31.36 3.76
CA ASP A 171 9.51 31.15 5.00
C ASP A 171 10.33 30.34 6.02
N ALA A 172 10.08 30.58 7.31
CA ALA A 172 10.71 29.81 8.38
C ALA A 172 10.37 28.32 8.24
N ASN A 173 11.39 27.46 8.28
CA ASN A 173 11.20 26.02 8.20
C ASN A 173 10.78 25.47 9.55
N PHE A 174 9.51 25.12 9.72
CA PHE A 174 8.99 24.52 10.95
C PHE A 174 9.65 23.17 11.30
N LYS A 175 10.36 22.54 10.36
CA LYS A 175 11.10 21.29 10.57
C LYS A 175 12.50 21.52 11.13
N TYR A 176 13.02 22.74 11.01
CA TYR A 176 14.39 23.04 11.39
C TYR A 176 14.58 22.92 12.90
N GLY A 177 15.47 22.03 13.34
CA GLY A 177 15.71 21.76 14.76
C GLY A 177 14.54 21.05 15.49
N ALA A 178 13.42 20.78 14.80
CA ALA A 178 12.23 20.19 15.40
C ALA A 178 12.34 18.66 15.50
N PRO A 179 11.64 18.01 16.45
CA PRO A 179 11.54 16.56 16.52
C PRO A 179 10.92 15.99 15.24
N ARG A 180 11.61 15.01 14.62
CA ARG A 180 11.08 14.31 13.46
C ARG A 180 9.95 13.37 13.87
N PRO A 181 8.81 13.33 13.15
CA PRO A 181 7.78 12.35 13.41
C PRO A 181 8.31 10.91 13.33
N GLN A 182 7.96 10.07 14.30
CA GLN A 182 8.31 8.64 14.26
C GLN A 182 7.41 7.85 13.29
N ASP A 183 6.19 8.32 13.07
CA ASP A 183 5.26 7.76 12.09
C ASP A 183 5.33 8.58 10.79
N GLU A 184 6.23 8.14 9.90
CA GLU A 184 6.31 8.61 8.51
C GLU A 184 6.10 7.40 7.59
N ARG A 185 4.90 6.81 7.69
CA ARG A 185 4.47 5.76 6.77
C ARG A 185 4.32 6.29 5.35
N GLU A 186 4.95 5.59 4.43
CA GLU A 186 4.86 5.83 3.00
C GLU A 186 4.70 4.49 2.27
N ARG A 187 3.84 4.46 1.26
CA ARG A 187 3.75 3.35 0.31
C ARG A 187 3.89 3.91 -1.09
N THR A 188 4.76 3.30 -1.88
CA THR A 188 4.91 3.60 -3.30
C THR A 188 4.59 2.35 -4.08
N SER A 189 3.51 2.41 -4.86
CA SER A 189 2.97 1.35 -5.69
C SER A 189 3.21 1.64 -7.16
N LEU A 190 3.13 0.61 -8.01
CA LEU A 190 3.10 0.73 -9.46
C LEU A 190 1.69 0.48 -9.97
N PHE A 191 1.18 1.41 -10.76
CA PHE A 191 -0.14 1.32 -11.39
C PHE A 191 0.02 1.40 -12.91
N PHE A 192 -0.65 0.50 -13.64
CA PHE A 192 -0.68 0.50 -15.09
C PHE A 192 -2.08 0.83 -15.56
N GLY A 193 -2.25 1.97 -16.22
CA GLY A 193 -3.58 2.47 -16.57
C GLY A 193 -3.53 3.82 -17.24
N ARG A 194 -4.66 4.53 -17.23
CA ARG A 194 -4.78 5.87 -17.82
C ARG A 194 -5.87 6.68 -17.11
N PRO A 195 -5.91 8.01 -17.26
CA PRO A 195 -7.05 8.78 -16.81
C PRO A 195 -8.34 8.30 -17.50
N GLN A 196 -9.41 8.12 -16.71
CA GLN A 196 -10.69 7.61 -17.19
C GLN A 196 -11.25 8.52 -18.29
N GLY A 197 -11.83 7.91 -19.32
CA GLY A 197 -12.42 8.62 -20.44
C GLY A 197 -11.41 9.15 -21.46
N THR A 198 -10.12 8.83 -21.31
CA THR A 198 -9.12 9.08 -22.35
C THR A 198 -8.99 7.89 -23.29
N THR A 199 -8.56 8.15 -24.53
CA THR A 199 -8.31 7.11 -25.54
C THR A 199 -6.83 6.74 -25.65
N GLY A 200 -5.98 7.25 -24.76
CA GLY A 200 -4.54 6.96 -24.78
C GLY A 200 -4.26 5.52 -24.36
N GLU A 201 -3.12 4.98 -24.75
CA GLU A 201 -2.67 3.68 -24.26
C GLU A 201 -2.36 3.75 -22.75
N PRO A 202 -2.58 2.66 -21.99
CA PRO A 202 -2.16 2.58 -20.60
C PRO A 202 -0.66 2.85 -20.42
N GLN A 203 -0.32 3.56 -19.35
CA GLN A 203 1.04 3.90 -18.96
C GLN A 203 1.30 3.51 -17.50
N VAL A 204 2.58 3.39 -17.17
CA VAL A 204 3.01 3.16 -15.78
C VAL A 204 2.99 4.46 -15.01
N PHE A 205 2.32 4.44 -13.87
CA PHE A 205 2.28 5.48 -12.87
C PHE A 205 2.91 5.00 -11.56
N THR A 206 3.71 5.86 -10.95
CA THR A 206 4.17 5.68 -9.58
C THR A 206 3.12 6.30 -8.64
N VAL A 207 2.48 5.48 -7.82
CA VAL A 207 1.39 5.90 -6.94
C VAL A 207 1.87 5.92 -5.50
N SER A 208 1.93 7.09 -4.87
CA SER A 208 2.41 7.25 -3.50
C SER A 208 1.29 7.61 -2.53
N GLY A 209 1.22 6.91 -1.40
CA GLY A 209 0.36 7.22 -0.26
C GLY A 209 1.19 7.51 0.98
N ASN A 210 0.77 8.50 1.77
CA ASN A 210 1.43 8.89 3.03
C ASN A 210 0.48 8.74 4.22
N GLY A 211 1.04 8.46 5.41
CA GLY A 211 0.29 8.26 6.65
C GLY A 211 -0.79 7.20 6.47
N LYS A 212 -2.04 7.50 6.88
CA LYS A 212 -3.16 6.57 6.74
C LYS A 212 -3.47 6.14 5.30
N ALA A 213 -3.11 6.94 4.30
CA ALA A 213 -3.29 6.53 2.90
C ALA A 213 -2.29 5.43 2.50
N ALA A 214 -1.12 5.37 3.16
CA ALA A 214 -0.12 4.33 2.96
C ALA A 214 -0.57 2.97 3.51
N ASP A 215 -1.53 2.92 4.43
CA ASP A 215 -2.03 1.67 5.01
C ASP A 215 -3.00 0.93 4.07
N ARG A 216 -3.47 1.58 3.00
CA ARG A 216 -4.40 0.96 2.04
C ARG A 216 -3.72 -0.07 1.16
N GLN A 217 -4.18 -1.31 1.26
CA GLN A 217 -3.88 -2.38 0.30
C GLN A 217 -4.82 -2.28 -0.91
N PHE A 218 -4.32 -2.64 -2.07
CA PHE A 218 -5.08 -2.72 -3.31
C PHE A 218 -4.79 -4.08 -3.97
N PRO A 219 -5.77 -4.68 -4.65
CA PRO A 219 -5.54 -5.90 -5.39
C PRO A 219 -4.58 -5.62 -6.57
N THR A 220 -3.68 -6.57 -6.83
CA THR A 220 -2.76 -6.49 -7.97
C THR A 220 -3.29 -7.28 -9.15
N PHE A 221 -3.02 -6.80 -10.36
CA PHE A 221 -3.46 -7.39 -11.62
C PHE A 221 -4.98 -7.54 -11.75
N THR A 222 -5.74 -6.81 -10.93
CA THR A 222 -7.20 -6.72 -10.99
C THR A 222 -7.59 -5.38 -11.61
N PRO A 223 -8.30 -5.37 -12.74
CA PRO A 223 -8.82 -4.15 -13.33
C PRO A 223 -9.75 -3.40 -12.38
N LEU A 224 -9.53 -2.11 -12.24
CA LEU A 224 -10.24 -1.23 -11.31
C LEU A 224 -10.24 0.22 -11.79
N THR A 225 -11.12 1.00 -11.19
CA THR A 225 -11.04 2.46 -11.20
C THR A 225 -10.56 2.98 -9.84
N ILE A 226 -9.79 4.05 -9.82
CA ILE A 226 -9.36 4.69 -8.58
C ILE A 226 -9.15 6.20 -8.77
N PRO A 227 -9.71 7.05 -7.89
CA PRO A 227 -9.38 8.45 -7.84
C PRO A 227 -7.97 8.71 -7.31
N MET A 228 -7.17 9.47 -8.04
CA MET A 228 -5.82 9.84 -7.64
C MET A 228 -5.52 11.29 -7.98
N LYS A 229 -4.71 11.94 -7.14
CA LYS A 229 -4.21 13.28 -7.45
C LYS A 229 -3.02 13.17 -8.40
N THR A 230 -3.15 13.77 -9.57
CA THR A 230 -2.11 13.78 -10.60
C THR A 230 -0.93 14.67 -10.18
N GLY A 231 0.28 14.12 -10.27
CA GLY A 231 1.56 14.81 -10.10
C GLY A 231 2.27 15.02 -11.43
N LYS A 232 3.59 15.23 -11.38
CA LYS A 232 4.45 15.32 -12.57
C LYS A 232 5.12 13.97 -12.84
N ASN A 233 5.55 13.73 -14.09
CA ASN A 233 6.32 12.55 -14.50
C ASN A 233 5.64 11.23 -14.11
N ASN A 234 4.36 11.08 -14.47
CA ASN A 234 3.52 9.92 -14.14
C ASN A 234 3.50 9.55 -12.65
N ARG A 235 3.68 10.54 -11.76
CA ARG A 235 3.43 10.34 -10.33
C ARG A 235 1.99 10.67 -10.01
N CYS A 236 1.39 9.85 -9.17
CA CYS A 236 0.05 10.03 -8.63
C CYS A 236 0.10 9.91 -7.10
N TYR A 237 -0.81 10.59 -6.42
CA TYR A 237 -0.86 10.60 -4.96
C TYR A 237 -2.22 10.13 -4.45
N LEU A 238 -2.18 9.21 -3.49
CA LEU A 238 -3.37 8.73 -2.80
C LEU A 238 -3.82 9.76 -1.78
N ASN A 239 -5.14 9.96 -1.70
CA ASN A 239 -5.78 10.71 -0.66
C ASN A 239 -6.64 9.76 0.19
N VAL A 240 -6.42 9.76 1.51
CA VAL A 240 -7.14 8.87 2.45
C VAL A 240 -8.66 9.00 2.34
N ASP A 241 -9.19 10.15 1.96
CA ASP A 241 -10.63 10.36 1.92
C ASP A 241 -11.28 10.01 0.58
N VAL A 242 -10.50 9.92 -0.50
CA VAL A 242 -11.02 9.90 -1.87
C VAL A 242 -10.52 8.71 -2.68
N SER A 243 -9.30 8.23 -2.45
CA SER A 243 -8.68 7.16 -3.25
C SER A 243 -9.18 5.77 -2.83
N LEU A 244 -10.46 5.52 -3.07
CA LEU A 244 -11.10 4.21 -2.94
C LEU A 244 -11.16 3.56 -4.32
N SER A 245 -10.64 2.34 -4.46
CA SER A 245 -10.73 1.60 -5.70
C SER A 245 -12.07 0.91 -5.85
N SER A 246 -12.58 0.84 -7.08
CA SER A 246 -13.71 -0.01 -7.45
C SER A 246 -13.24 -1.00 -8.51
N VAL A 247 -13.30 -2.30 -8.21
CA VAL A 247 -13.00 -3.36 -9.17
C VAL A 247 -14.02 -3.31 -10.31
N ASP A 248 -13.54 -3.44 -11.54
CA ASP A 248 -14.36 -3.43 -12.75
C ASP A 248 -13.67 -4.28 -13.84
N GLU A 249 -14.05 -5.54 -13.93
CA GLU A 249 -13.48 -6.51 -14.86
C GLU A 249 -13.73 -6.15 -16.34
N SER A 250 -14.74 -5.31 -16.64
CA SER A 250 -15.02 -4.88 -18.01
C SER A 250 -13.88 -4.04 -18.60
N LEU A 251 -13.05 -3.44 -17.74
CA LEU A 251 -11.85 -2.70 -18.09
C LEU A 251 -10.72 -3.60 -18.59
N SER A 252 -10.83 -4.93 -18.53
CA SER A 252 -9.81 -5.85 -19.06
C SER A 252 -9.47 -5.56 -20.54
N SER A 253 -10.44 -5.04 -21.29
CA SER A 253 -10.30 -4.70 -22.71
C SER A 253 -9.37 -3.51 -23.00
N ILE A 254 -8.98 -2.71 -22.00
CA ILE A 254 -8.03 -1.60 -22.20
C ILE A 254 -6.58 -2.08 -22.31
N PHE A 255 -6.32 -3.35 -21.97
CA PHE A 255 -5.00 -3.94 -21.93
C PHE A 255 -4.73 -4.79 -23.18
N SER A 256 -3.46 -4.86 -23.59
CA SER A 256 -3.07 -5.55 -24.83
C SER A 256 -3.01 -7.08 -24.71
N GLY A 257 -3.11 -7.64 -23.50
CA GLY A 257 -3.01 -9.08 -23.25
C GLY A 257 -3.15 -9.43 -21.77
N SER A 258 -2.74 -10.65 -21.43
CA SER A 258 -2.68 -11.06 -20.03
C SER A 258 -1.52 -10.37 -19.30
N PRO A 259 -1.53 -10.30 -17.95
CA PRO A 259 -0.38 -9.83 -17.19
C PRO A 259 0.94 -10.50 -17.59
N LEU A 260 0.93 -11.80 -17.90
CA LEU A 260 2.13 -12.54 -18.31
C LEU A 260 2.71 -12.03 -19.64
N ASP A 261 1.84 -11.67 -20.59
CA ASP A 261 2.26 -11.18 -21.91
C ASP A 261 2.77 -9.73 -21.86
N MET A 262 2.17 -8.91 -20.99
CA MET A 262 2.42 -7.47 -20.97
C MET A 262 3.56 -7.06 -20.04
N LEU A 263 3.74 -7.77 -18.94
CA LEU A 263 4.69 -7.37 -17.90
C LEU A 263 6.14 -7.22 -18.39
N PRO A 264 6.69 -8.09 -19.29
CA PRO A 264 8.05 -7.91 -19.81
C PRO A 264 8.26 -6.53 -20.47
N ALA A 265 7.29 -6.06 -21.26
CA ALA A 265 7.37 -4.74 -21.88
C ALA A 265 7.24 -3.58 -20.87
N ILE A 266 6.60 -3.82 -19.73
CA ILE A 266 6.35 -2.82 -18.68
C ILE A 266 7.55 -2.67 -17.74
N ILE A 267 8.09 -3.79 -17.23
CA ILE A 267 9.19 -3.77 -16.27
C ILE A 267 10.55 -3.96 -16.93
N GLY A 268 10.60 -4.35 -18.21
CA GLY A 268 11.81 -4.69 -18.97
C GLY A 268 12.05 -6.20 -19.00
N ASP A 269 12.43 -6.73 -20.17
CA ASP A 269 12.63 -8.18 -20.37
C ASP A 269 13.67 -8.78 -19.42
N ASP A 270 14.76 -8.05 -19.14
CA ASP A 270 15.79 -8.49 -18.18
C ASP A 270 15.29 -8.63 -16.74
N ASN A 271 14.10 -8.09 -16.43
CA ASN A 271 13.46 -8.18 -15.12
C ASN A 271 12.41 -9.31 -15.08
N MET A 272 12.20 -10.03 -16.17
CA MET A 272 11.48 -11.30 -16.20
C MET A 272 12.46 -12.45 -16.01
N LEU A 273 12.52 -12.96 -14.79
CA LEU A 273 13.40 -14.06 -14.44
C LEU A 273 12.82 -15.39 -14.96
N PRO A 274 13.67 -16.32 -15.42
CA PRO A 274 13.21 -17.60 -15.91
C PRO A 274 12.61 -18.48 -14.79
N ASN A 275 13.12 -18.34 -13.57
CA ASN A 275 12.72 -19.14 -12.41
C ASN A 275 13.25 -18.52 -11.10
N LEU A 276 12.94 -19.14 -9.96
CA LEU A 276 13.41 -18.69 -8.64
C LEU A 276 14.93 -18.87 -8.46
N GLY A 277 15.53 -19.85 -9.15
CA GLY A 277 16.99 -20.06 -9.13
C GLY A 277 17.80 -18.87 -9.67
N ALA A 278 17.21 -18.02 -10.52
CA ALA A 278 17.86 -16.85 -11.09
C ALA A 278 17.93 -15.63 -10.13
N LEU A 279 17.26 -15.67 -8.98
CA LEU A 279 17.22 -14.56 -8.01
C LEU A 279 18.63 -14.14 -7.57
N GLY A 280 19.52 -15.09 -7.29
CA GLY A 280 20.88 -14.80 -6.84
C GLY A 280 21.72 -14.06 -7.87
N GLN A 281 21.69 -14.52 -9.12
CA GLN A 281 22.39 -13.86 -10.23
C GLN A 281 21.85 -12.44 -10.45
N TYR A 282 20.52 -12.29 -10.40
CA TYR A 282 19.89 -10.98 -10.54
C TYR A 282 20.29 -10.02 -9.41
N TYR A 283 20.33 -10.51 -8.17
CA TYR A 283 20.81 -9.74 -7.02
C TYR A 283 22.27 -9.32 -7.21
N ASP A 284 23.17 -10.24 -7.57
CA ASP A 284 24.59 -9.92 -7.72
C ASP A 284 24.86 -8.95 -8.87
N GLN A 285 24.03 -8.96 -9.92
CA GLN A 285 24.15 -8.05 -11.05
C GLN A 285 23.72 -6.62 -10.74
N TYR A 286 22.64 -6.43 -9.97
CA TYR A 286 21.99 -5.12 -9.81
C TYR A 286 22.09 -4.54 -8.39
N ASN A 287 22.47 -5.32 -7.39
CA ASN A 287 22.60 -4.81 -6.04
C ASN A 287 23.66 -3.70 -5.97
N GLY A 288 23.28 -2.56 -5.41
CA GLY A 288 24.14 -1.38 -5.30
C GLY A 288 24.19 -0.50 -6.54
N THR A 289 23.51 -0.85 -7.64
CA THR A 289 23.34 0.08 -8.76
C THR A 289 22.34 1.18 -8.42
N ASP A 290 22.38 2.28 -9.17
CA ASP A 290 21.36 3.32 -9.06
C ASP A 290 19.96 2.74 -9.30
N GLY A 291 18.98 3.18 -8.51
CA GLY A 291 17.60 2.67 -8.58
C GLY A 291 17.39 1.23 -8.09
N TRP A 292 18.40 0.53 -7.53
CA TRP A 292 18.25 -0.85 -7.02
C TRP A 292 17.02 -1.03 -6.12
N TRP A 293 16.81 -0.11 -5.19
CA TRP A 293 15.72 -0.16 -4.21
C TRP A 293 14.32 0.04 -4.80
N ASP A 294 14.23 0.48 -6.06
CA ASP A 294 12.97 0.68 -6.80
C ASP A 294 12.80 -0.35 -7.92
N ARG A 295 13.84 -1.16 -8.19
CA ARG A 295 13.81 -2.19 -9.22
C ARG A 295 12.89 -3.33 -8.78
N ASN A 296 12.02 -3.77 -9.68
CA ASN A 296 11.19 -4.96 -9.49
C ASN A 296 11.60 -6.01 -10.51
N CYS A 297 11.44 -7.28 -10.16
CA CYS A 297 11.52 -8.41 -11.07
C CYS A 297 10.27 -9.28 -10.93
N ALA A 298 10.00 -10.11 -11.93
CA ALA A 298 8.92 -11.07 -11.90
C ALA A 298 9.37 -12.43 -12.39
N THR A 299 8.66 -13.47 -11.94
CA THR A 299 8.87 -14.86 -12.36
C THR A 299 7.57 -15.62 -12.20
N VAL A 300 7.46 -16.76 -12.87
CA VAL A 300 6.39 -17.72 -12.64
C VAL A 300 6.79 -18.67 -11.52
N VAL A 301 5.83 -18.99 -10.66
CA VAL A 301 5.93 -19.96 -9.55
C VAL A 301 4.70 -20.85 -9.51
N GLU A 302 4.78 -21.97 -8.81
CA GLU A 302 3.65 -22.86 -8.56
C GLU A 302 3.27 -22.85 -7.07
N VAL A 303 1.98 -22.78 -6.75
CA VAL A 303 1.50 -22.90 -5.36
C VAL A 303 1.65 -24.35 -4.92
N ILE A 304 2.55 -24.61 -3.97
CA ILE A 304 2.79 -25.96 -3.44
C ILE A 304 2.08 -26.20 -2.09
N HIS A 305 1.72 -25.12 -1.39
CA HIS A 305 0.98 -25.20 -0.13
C HIS A 305 0.19 -23.91 0.12
N ILE A 306 -0.97 -24.04 0.76
CA ILE A 306 -1.80 -22.91 1.19
C ILE A 306 -1.99 -23.03 2.70
N ASP A 307 -1.44 -22.10 3.45
CA ASP A 307 -1.52 -22.06 4.90
C ASP A 307 -2.58 -21.02 5.34
N PRO A 308 -3.76 -21.43 5.81
CA PRO A 308 -4.78 -20.51 6.28
C PRO A 308 -4.34 -19.83 7.58
N ARG A 309 -4.50 -18.50 7.66
CA ARG A 309 -4.18 -17.70 8.83
C ARG A 309 -5.41 -17.36 9.66
N GLU A 310 -5.15 -17.05 10.93
CA GLU A 310 -6.16 -16.47 11.81
C GLU A 310 -6.74 -15.19 11.18
N LYS A 311 -8.08 -15.04 11.25
CA LYS A 311 -8.88 -13.94 10.67
C LYS A 311 -9.16 -14.01 9.16
N GLY A 312 -8.99 -15.17 8.53
CA GLY A 312 -9.51 -15.44 7.17
C GLY A 312 -8.52 -15.22 6.03
N GLY A 313 -7.32 -14.70 6.31
CA GLY A 313 -6.24 -14.61 5.32
C GLY A 313 -5.52 -15.93 5.09
N SER A 314 -4.56 -15.94 4.16
CA SER A 314 -3.74 -17.12 3.86
C SER A 314 -2.32 -16.76 3.43
N ILE A 315 -1.40 -17.72 3.54
CA ILE A 315 -0.09 -17.66 2.89
C ILE A 315 -0.07 -18.71 1.79
N LEU A 316 0.31 -18.31 0.58
CA LEU A 316 0.64 -19.25 -0.48
C LEU A 316 2.14 -19.50 -0.42
N VAL A 317 2.53 -20.72 -0.12
CA VAL A 317 3.93 -21.13 -0.25
C VAL A 317 4.11 -21.58 -1.69
N CYS A 318 4.99 -20.87 -2.40
CA CYS A 318 5.20 -21.05 -3.82
C CYS A 318 6.58 -21.64 -4.07
N GLY A 319 6.63 -22.68 -4.90
CA GLY A 319 7.84 -23.32 -5.37
C GLY A 319 8.21 -22.88 -6.78
N ASP A 320 9.42 -23.23 -7.18
CA ASP A 320 9.84 -23.13 -8.58
C ASP A 320 9.02 -24.10 -9.44
N THR A 321 8.75 -23.72 -10.69
CA THR A 321 8.07 -24.61 -11.65
C THR A 321 8.99 -25.71 -12.17
N ASP A 322 10.31 -25.50 -12.06
CA ASP A 322 11.30 -26.54 -12.37
C ASP A 322 11.51 -27.47 -11.17
N MET A 323 11.05 -28.71 -11.31
CA MET A 323 11.18 -29.76 -10.29
C MET A 323 12.64 -30.09 -9.93
N THR A 324 13.61 -29.71 -10.76
CA THR A 324 15.05 -29.87 -10.48
C THR A 324 15.68 -28.66 -9.79
N SER A 325 14.91 -27.58 -9.59
CA SER A 325 15.36 -26.37 -8.93
C SER A 325 15.69 -26.64 -7.46
N MET A 326 16.82 -26.10 -7.03
CA MET A 326 17.25 -26.08 -5.63
C MET A 326 16.88 -24.77 -4.94
N ALA A 327 16.11 -23.90 -5.61
CA ALA A 327 15.67 -22.63 -5.04
C ALA A 327 14.74 -22.86 -3.84
N GLY A 328 14.86 -21.99 -2.84
CA GLY A 328 13.92 -21.97 -1.72
C GLY A 328 12.52 -21.53 -2.16
N THR A 329 11.53 -21.77 -1.30
CA THR A 329 10.16 -21.31 -1.53
C THR A 329 10.01 -19.80 -1.32
N ILE A 330 8.96 -19.23 -1.90
CA ILE A 330 8.55 -17.84 -1.69
C ILE A 330 7.14 -17.79 -1.11
N ASP A 331 6.93 -16.94 -0.12
CA ASP A 331 5.64 -16.75 0.52
C ASP A 331 4.88 -15.57 -0.11
N VAL A 332 3.64 -15.82 -0.52
CA VAL A 332 2.69 -14.79 -0.98
C VAL A 332 1.63 -14.61 0.09
N TYR A 333 1.47 -13.38 0.59
CA TYR A 333 0.47 -13.07 1.61
C TYR A 333 -0.83 -12.62 0.96
N CYS A 334 -1.93 -13.28 1.33
CA CYS A 334 -3.27 -12.98 0.83
C CYS A 334 -4.17 -12.56 1.99
N ASP A 335 -5.00 -11.53 1.75
CA ASP A 335 -5.98 -11.04 2.73
C ASP A 335 -7.13 -12.03 2.95
N ASP A 336 -7.41 -12.87 1.94
CA ASP A 336 -8.43 -13.94 1.97
C ASP A 336 -7.83 -15.29 1.54
N VAL A 337 -8.59 -16.37 1.70
CA VAL A 337 -8.28 -17.69 1.10
C VAL A 337 -8.64 -17.63 -0.38
N PRO A 338 -7.70 -17.95 -1.31
CA PRO A 338 -7.99 -17.92 -2.73
C PRO A 338 -9.01 -19.00 -3.12
N SER A 339 -9.71 -18.77 -4.24
CA SER A 339 -10.66 -19.73 -4.82
C SER A 339 -9.99 -20.94 -5.51
N PHE A 340 -8.68 -20.89 -5.69
CA PHE A 340 -7.88 -21.93 -6.34
C PHE A 340 -7.13 -22.81 -5.33
N GLY A 341 -6.66 -23.96 -5.80
CA GLY A 341 -5.93 -24.96 -5.03
C GLY A 341 -4.43 -25.02 -5.33
N VAL A 342 -3.76 -25.95 -4.64
CA VAL A 342 -2.36 -26.34 -4.88
C VAL A 342 -2.16 -26.81 -6.32
N GLY A 343 -1.04 -26.45 -6.93
CA GLY A 343 -0.73 -26.67 -8.35
C GLY A 343 -1.07 -25.49 -9.26
N THR A 344 -1.77 -24.47 -8.74
CA THR A 344 -2.03 -23.23 -9.49
C THR A 344 -0.73 -22.48 -9.74
N LYS A 345 -0.55 -21.94 -10.94
CA LYS A 345 0.61 -21.11 -11.26
C LYS A 345 0.32 -19.64 -10.95
N LEU A 346 1.34 -18.96 -10.45
CA LEU A 346 1.29 -17.52 -10.19
C LEU A 346 2.39 -16.82 -10.96
N LEU A 347 2.06 -15.68 -11.55
CA LEU A 347 3.03 -14.65 -11.90
C LEU A 347 3.24 -13.81 -10.64
N ILE A 348 4.45 -13.80 -10.09
CA ILE A 348 4.80 -12.96 -8.94
C ILE A 348 5.67 -11.79 -9.39
N LEU A 349 5.42 -10.60 -8.83
CA LEU A 349 6.19 -9.37 -9.06
C LEU A 349 6.65 -8.83 -7.70
N GLY A 350 7.90 -8.38 -7.62
CA GLY A 350 8.47 -8.00 -6.33
C GLY A 350 9.94 -7.60 -6.38
N GLN A 351 10.56 -7.57 -5.21
CA GLN A 351 11.96 -7.14 -5.05
C GLN A 351 12.83 -8.26 -4.50
N VAL A 352 13.98 -8.48 -5.13
CA VAL A 352 14.96 -9.47 -4.69
C VAL A 352 15.76 -8.92 -3.50
N TRP A 353 16.08 -9.79 -2.55
CA TRP A 353 16.97 -9.50 -1.44
C TRP A 353 17.71 -10.76 -1.00
N ARG A 354 18.88 -10.59 -0.40
CA ARG A 354 19.66 -11.69 0.18
C ARG A 354 19.60 -11.62 1.70
N SER A 355 19.29 -12.76 2.34
CA SER A 355 19.25 -12.87 3.79
C SER A 355 20.66 -12.74 4.39
N ARG A 356 20.74 -12.56 5.72
CA ARG A 356 22.04 -12.54 6.41
C ARG A 356 22.78 -13.89 6.32
N GLU A 357 22.05 -14.97 6.10
CA GLU A 357 22.57 -16.33 5.95
C GLU A 357 22.94 -16.65 4.49
N GLY A 358 22.76 -15.70 3.57
CA GLY A 358 23.12 -15.84 2.16
C GLY A 358 22.02 -16.42 1.28
N GLU A 359 20.81 -16.59 1.80
CA GLU A 359 19.69 -17.09 1.00
C GLU A 359 19.11 -16.00 0.10
N ASP A 360 18.94 -16.31 -1.18
CA ASP A 360 18.27 -15.44 -2.14
C ASP A 360 16.77 -15.56 -2.01
N ARG A 361 16.10 -14.42 -1.81
CA ARG A 361 14.67 -14.34 -1.54
C ARG A 361 14.04 -13.20 -2.35
N MET A 362 12.71 -13.20 -2.38
CA MET A 362 11.90 -12.17 -3.04
C MET A 362 10.78 -11.73 -2.12
N SER A 363 10.62 -10.41 -1.97
CA SER A 363 9.41 -9.83 -1.37
C SER A 363 8.37 -9.64 -2.46
N VAL A 364 7.30 -10.41 -2.40
CA VAL A 364 6.20 -10.33 -3.37
C VAL A 364 5.33 -9.12 -3.07
N ASN A 365 5.24 -8.22 -4.04
CA ASN A 365 4.47 -6.98 -3.97
C ASN A 365 3.23 -7.03 -4.89
N GLY A 366 3.17 -7.99 -5.80
CA GLY A 366 1.98 -8.28 -6.60
C GLY A 366 2.02 -9.69 -7.12
N TRP A 367 0.84 -10.26 -7.35
CA TRP A 367 0.70 -11.61 -7.89
C TRP A 367 -0.57 -11.73 -8.73
N TRP A 368 -0.53 -12.61 -9.72
CA TRP A 368 -1.65 -12.94 -10.60
C TRP A 368 -1.70 -14.45 -10.82
N ALA A 369 -2.86 -15.06 -10.58
CA ALA A 369 -3.06 -16.49 -10.79
C ALA A 369 -3.43 -16.79 -12.24
N PHE A 370 -2.92 -17.91 -12.74
CA PHE A 370 -3.25 -18.48 -14.04
C PHE A 370 -3.02 -20.00 -14.01
N ASP A 371 -3.52 -20.72 -15.02
CA ASP A 371 -3.59 -22.19 -14.98
C ASP A 371 -4.19 -22.67 -13.64
N GLU A 372 -5.30 -22.05 -13.20
CA GLU A 372 -5.89 -22.28 -11.89
C GLU A 372 -6.38 -23.71 -11.73
N ILE A 373 -5.93 -24.36 -10.65
CA ILE A 373 -6.46 -25.64 -10.20
C ILE A 373 -7.62 -25.35 -9.26
N ALA A 374 -8.76 -25.99 -9.47
CA ALA A 374 -9.90 -25.83 -8.57
C ALA A 374 -9.51 -26.24 -7.14
N ALA A 375 -9.91 -25.44 -6.15
CA ALA A 375 -9.75 -25.83 -4.76
C ALA A 375 -10.45 -27.18 -4.51
N LEU A 376 -9.75 -28.09 -3.82
CA LEU A 376 -10.37 -29.36 -3.41
C LEU A 376 -11.54 -29.03 -2.49
N ALA A 377 -12.76 -29.30 -2.95
CA ALA A 377 -13.91 -29.29 -2.06
C ALA A 377 -13.63 -30.29 -0.94
N GLN A 378 -13.88 -29.91 0.33
CA GLN A 378 -13.88 -30.89 1.40
C GLN A 378 -14.86 -32.01 0.97
N PRO A 379 -14.46 -33.29 1.06
CA PRO A 379 -15.40 -34.36 0.87
C PRO A 379 -16.54 -34.12 1.86
N ASP A 380 -17.76 -34.11 1.34
CA ASP A 380 -18.94 -34.07 2.19
C ASP A 380 -19.02 -35.42 2.92
N PHE A 381 -18.47 -35.47 4.13
CA PHE A 381 -18.54 -36.67 4.97
C PHE A 381 -19.93 -36.83 5.62
N GLU A 382 -20.91 -35.98 5.28
CA GLU A 382 -22.32 -36.19 5.63
C GLU A 382 -22.98 -37.23 4.71
N GLY A 383 -22.46 -38.46 4.71
CA GLY A 383 -23.13 -39.53 3.96
C GLY A 383 -22.32 -40.77 3.64
N THR A 384 -21.82 -41.47 4.67
CA THR A 384 -21.99 -42.92 4.88
C THR A 384 -21.04 -43.35 5.98
N ASN A 385 -21.62 -43.80 7.08
CA ASN A 385 -20.94 -44.45 8.19
C ASN A 385 -20.63 -45.92 7.83
N ASP A 386 -20.02 -46.15 6.67
CA ASP A 386 -19.56 -47.49 6.25
C ASP A 386 -18.04 -47.52 6.36
N GLY A 387 -17.59 -48.19 7.41
CA GLY A 387 -16.28 -48.06 8.01
C GLY A 387 -15.10 -48.56 7.18
N TRP A 388 -13.94 -48.03 7.55
CA TRP A 388 -12.63 -48.68 7.35
C TRP A 388 -12.10 -49.27 8.66
N GLU A 389 -13.02 -49.84 9.46
CA GLU A 389 -12.71 -50.85 10.47
C GLU A 389 -13.59 -52.08 10.21
N ALA A 390 -13.19 -52.91 9.23
CA ALA A 390 -13.56 -54.31 9.09
C ALA A 390 -12.43 -55.08 8.40
#